data_AF-A0A7T4C524-F1
#
_entry.id   AF-A0A7T4C524-F1
#
_cell.length_a   1.000
_cell.length_b   1.000
_cell.length_c   1.000
_cell.angle_alpha   90.00
_cell.angle_beta   90.00
_cell.angle_gamma   90.00
#
_symmetry.space_group_name_H-M   'P 1'
#
loop_
_entity.id
_entity.type
_entity.pdbx_description
1 polymer ?
#
loop_
_entity_poly.entity_id
_entity_poly.type
_entity_poly.pdbx_seq_one_letter_code
_entity_poly.pdbx_strand_id
1 'polypeptide(L)'
;MIGRNMHLHGPLGQRQLREVLSAQFCGLILYPEIIWLISPWMSDFDVIDNRGGQWNFLDPSWGARMISFQEVLATAVNNGCPLRIVTRPDNISKVFIERMRARLSPDHDMQYKYHDNLHAKGMLTANFFLKGSMNYTWSGANLNDEHLLFTINKAAISDALIEFSGNYAFGDTND
;
A
#
# COMPACT_ATOMS: atom_id res chain seq x y z
N MET A 1 17.89 -14.35 -8.20
CA MET A 1 17.45 -12.96 -8.48
C MET A 1 15.96 -13.03 -8.81
N ILE A 2 15.06 -12.84 -7.84
CA ILE A 2 13.61 -12.84 -8.12
C ILE A 2 13.06 -11.49 -7.71
N GLY A 3 13.08 -10.57 -8.66
CA GLY A 3 12.50 -9.24 -8.55
C GLY A 3 12.13 -8.73 -9.93
N ARG A 4 11.03 -7.99 -10.03
CA ARG A 4 10.50 -7.42 -11.26
C ARG A 4 10.71 -5.91 -11.22
N ASN A 5 11.48 -5.39 -12.17
CA ASN A 5 11.57 -3.96 -12.42
C ASN A 5 10.37 -3.49 -13.22
N MET A 6 9.84 -2.33 -12.87
CA MET A 6 8.70 -1.70 -13.54
C MET A 6 9.05 -0.24 -13.76
N HIS A 7 8.85 0.21 -14.99
CA HIS A 7 8.95 1.61 -15.36
C HIS A 7 7.52 2.11 -15.59
N LEU A 8 7.05 3.05 -14.75
CA LEU A 8 5.73 3.64 -14.87
C LEU A 8 5.70 4.73 -15.94
N HIS A 9 6.14 4.37 -17.15
CA HIS A 9 6.09 5.26 -18.30
C HIS A 9 4.87 4.91 -19.17
N GLY A 10 3.91 5.82 -19.22
CA GLY A 10 2.70 5.67 -20.00
C GLY A 10 1.75 4.53 -19.56
N PRO A 11 0.73 4.20 -20.38
CA PRO A 11 -0.38 3.34 -19.97
C PRO A 11 0.01 1.90 -19.60
N LEU A 12 1.07 1.36 -20.21
CA LEU A 12 1.53 -0.01 -19.96
C LEU A 12 2.14 -0.16 -18.56
N GLY A 13 3.00 0.77 -18.14
CA GLY A 13 3.59 0.76 -16.81
C GLY A 13 2.53 0.92 -15.71
N GLN A 14 1.57 1.82 -15.92
CA GLN A 14 0.45 2.03 -15.00
C GLN A 14 -0.44 0.79 -14.86
N ARG A 15 -0.71 0.10 -15.98
CA ARG A 15 -1.41 -1.19 -15.95
C ARG A 15 -0.62 -2.24 -15.18
N GLN A 16 0.69 -2.32 -15.41
CA GLN A 16 1.55 -3.27 -14.72
C GLN A 16 1.58 -3.02 -13.19
N LEU A 17 1.61 -1.76 -12.75
CA LEU A 17 1.47 -1.40 -11.34
C LEU A 17 0.14 -1.92 -10.78
N ARG A 18 -0.98 -1.62 -11.46
CA ARG A 18 -2.31 -2.05 -11.02
C ARG A 18 -2.41 -3.57 -10.92
N GLU A 19 -1.86 -4.31 -11.88
CA GLU A 19 -1.83 -5.78 -11.85
C GLU A 19 -1.03 -6.32 -10.65
N VAL A 20 0.15 -5.73 -10.37
CA VAL A 20 0.97 -6.13 -9.21
C VAL A 20 0.25 -5.83 -7.91
N LEU A 21 -0.26 -4.60 -7.73
CA LEU A 21 -0.99 -4.21 -6.53
C LEU A 21 -2.25 -5.07 -6.33
N SER A 22 -3.04 -5.30 -7.38
CA SER A 22 -4.25 -6.13 -7.31
C SER A 22 -3.92 -7.56 -6.87
N ALA A 23 -2.85 -8.15 -7.41
CA ALA A 23 -2.40 -9.49 -7.03
C ALA A 23 -1.91 -9.53 -5.57
N GLN A 24 -1.13 -8.53 -5.14
CA GLN A 24 -0.62 -8.50 -3.76
C GLN A 24 -1.74 -8.28 -2.74
N PHE A 25 -2.68 -7.37 -3.02
CA PHE A 25 -3.82 -7.16 -2.13
C PHE A 25 -4.76 -8.34 -2.07
N CYS A 26 -4.98 -9.06 -3.18
CA CYS A 26 -5.70 -10.33 -3.16
C CYS A 26 -5.04 -11.33 -2.19
N GLY A 27 -3.71 -11.47 -2.28
CA GLY A 27 -2.93 -12.29 -1.36
C GLY A 27 -3.08 -11.85 0.10
N LEU A 28 -2.99 -10.55 0.38
CA LEU A 28 -3.12 -10.00 1.73
C LEU A 28 -4.52 -10.15 2.33
N ILE A 29 -5.57 -10.03 1.51
CA ILE A 29 -6.95 -10.24 1.96
C ILE A 29 -7.17 -11.72 2.31
N LEU A 30 -6.59 -12.65 1.52
CA LEU A 30 -6.73 -14.09 1.75
C LEU A 30 -5.80 -14.64 2.84
N TYR A 31 -4.60 -14.06 2.98
CA TYR A 31 -3.58 -14.45 3.94
C TYR A 31 -2.98 -13.18 4.57
N PRO A 32 -3.60 -12.68 5.66
CA PRO A 32 -3.21 -11.42 6.27
C PRO A 32 -1.76 -11.38 6.74
N GLU A 33 -1.09 -10.26 6.45
CA GLU A 33 0.27 -9.95 6.90
C GLU A 33 0.33 -8.50 7.40
N ILE A 34 1.34 -8.18 8.20
CA ILE A 34 1.66 -6.79 8.51
C ILE A 34 2.09 -6.05 7.24
N ILE A 35 1.44 -4.92 6.98
CA ILE A 35 1.71 -4.02 5.87
C ILE A 35 2.42 -2.78 6.43
N TRP A 36 3.67 -2.60 6.04
CA TRP A 36 4.39 -1.33 6.21
C TRP A 36 4.20 -0.49 4.95
N LEU A 37 3.54 0.65 5.08
CA LEU A 37 3.29 1.59 3.99
C LEU A 37 3.99 2.91 4.29
N ILE A 38 5.07 3.18 3.56
CA ILE A 38 5.91 4.35 3.77
C ILE A 38 5.92 5.19 2.51
N SER A 39 5.55 6.47 2.62
CA SER A 39 5.58 7.41 1.51
C SER A 39 5.57 8.84 2.02
N PRO A 40 6.41 9.76 1.50
CA PRO A 40 6.38 11.18 1.87
C PRO A 40 5.01 11.82 1.67
N TRP A 41 4.31 11.42 0.61
CA TRP A 41 2.98 11.92 0.27
C TRP A 41 2.05 10.78 -0.05
N MET A 42 0.79 10.90 0.36
CA MET A 42 -0.22 9.87 0.13
C MET A 42 -1.52 10.48 -0.37
N SER A 43 -2.07 9.91 -1.44
CA SER A 43 -3.42 10.19 -1.93
C SER A 43 -3.99 8.96 -2.63
N ASP A 44 -5.29 9.00 -2.92
CA ASP A 44 -5.99 7.85 -3.47
C ASP A 44 -5.83 7.73 -4.99
N PHE A 45 -5.93 6.51 -5.52
CA PHE A 45 -5.87 6.20 -6.96
C PHE A 45 -6.50 4.84 -7.25
N ASP A 46 -6.89 4.59 -8.51
CA ASP A 46 -7.54 3.33 -8.88
C ASP A 46 -6.54 2.16 -8.94
N VAL A 47 -6.92 1.02 -8.34
CA VAL A 47 -6.10 -0.21 -8.33
C VAL A 47 -6.80 -1.34 -9.06
N ILE A 48 -7.99 -1.71 -8.61
CA ILE A 48 -8.73 -2.87 -9.13
C ILE A 48 -9.80 -2.40 -10.11
N ASP A 49 -9.81 -2.97 -11.31
CA ASP A 49 -10.94 -2.87 -12.22
C ASP A 49 -11.94 -4.00 -11.93
N ASN A 50 -13.00 -3.69 -11.19
CA ASN A 50 -14.07 -4.62 -10.86
C ASN A 50 -15.35 -4.37 -11.68
N ARG A 51 -15.29 -3.66 -12.81
CA ARG A 51 -16.47 -3.40 -13.64
C ARG A 51 -17.10 -4.69 -14.20
N GLY A 52 -16.31 -5.73 -14.37
CA GLY A 52 -16.78 -7.07 -14.75
C GLY A 52 -17.25 -7.95 -13.57
N GLY A 53 -17.16 -7.47 -12.32
CA GLY A 53 -17.54 -8.23 -11.11
C GLY A 53 -16.58 -9.36 -10.74
N GLN A 54 -15.48 -9.54 -11.47
CA GLN A 54 -14.50 -10.60 -11.29
C GLN A 54 -13.77 -10.59 -9.93
N TRP A 55 -13.82 -9.49 -9.18
CA TRP A 55 -13.22 -9.35 -7.85
C TRP A 55 -14.24 -9.36 -6.71
N ASN A 56 -15.53 -9.60 -7.00
CA ASN A 56 -16.59 -9.68 -5.97
C ASN A 56 -16.37 -10.81 -4.96
N PHE A 57 -15.52 -11.79 -5.27
CA PHE A 57 -15.15 -12.84 -4.32
C PHE A 57 -14.26 -12.31 -3.17
N LEU A 58 -13.57 -11.18 -3.35
CA LEU A 58 -12.82 -10.51 -2.29
C LEU A 58 -13.74 -9.68 -1.40
N ASP A 59 -14.59 -8.87 -2.01
CA ASP A 59 -15.61 -8.09 -1.32
C ASP A 59 -16.82 -7.90 -2.24
N PRO A 60 -17.95 -8.56 -1.95
CA PRO A 60 -19.18 -8.43 -2.74
C PRO A 60 -19.76 -7.00 -2.77
N SER A 61 -19.41 -6.15 -1.79
CA SER A 61 -19.93 -4.78 -1.67
C SER A 61 -19.33 -3.81 -2.69
N TRP A 62 -18.21 -4.17 -3.31
CA TRP A 62 -17.51 -3.32 -4.27
C TRP A 62 -18.36 -2.96 -5.49
N GLY A 63 -19.20 -3.89 -5.96
CA GLY A 63 -20.02 -3.71 -7.16
C GLY A 63 -19.21 -3.48 -8.44
N ALA A 64 -19.89 -3.10 -9.52
CA ALA A 64 -19.31 -3.01 -10.86
C ALA A 64 -18.62 -1.66 -11.14
N ARG A 65 -17.43 -1.43 -10.56
CA ARG A 65 -16.67 -0.16 -10.69
C ARG A 65 -15.16 -0.32 -10.54
N MET A 66 -14.41 0.77 -10.68
CA MET A 66 -13.02 0.85 -10.20
C MET A 66 -13.01 0.91 -8.67
N ILE A 67 -12.08 0.19 -8.06
CA ILE A 67 -11.85 0.18 -6.60
C ILE A 67 -10.51 0.86 -6.32
N SER A 68 -10.54 1.82 -5.40
CA SER A 68 -9.41 2.67 -5.11
C SER A 68 -8.38 1.99 -4.20
N PHE A 69 -7.15 2.51 -4.17
CA PHE A 69 -6.08 2.05 -3.32
C PHE A 69 -6.48 2.10 -1.84
N GLN A 70 -7.16 3.18 -1.41
CA GLN A 70 -7.68 3.28 -0.05
C GLN A 70 -8.73 2.21 0.26
N GLU A 71 -9.63 1.91 -0.66
CA GLU A 71 -10.66 0.90 -0.46
C GLU A 71 -10.09 -0.52 -0.38
N VAL A 72 -9.16 -0.86 -1.28
CA VAL A 72 -8.50 -2.18 -1.25
C VAL A 72 -7.62 -2.32 0.00
N LEU A 73 -6.89 -1.28 0.39
CA LEU A 73 -6.09 -1.27 1.62
C LEU A 73 -6.99 -1.40 2.86
N ALA A 74 -8.11 -0.68 2.93
CA ALA A 74 -9.06 -0.80 4.03
C ALA A 74 -9.68 -2.20 4.10
N THR A 75 -9.95 -2.81 2.95
CA THR A 75 -10.44 -4.20 2.87
C THR A 75 -9.41 -5.16 3.44
N ALA A 76 -8.13 -5.03 3.11
CA ALA A 76 -7.06 -5.86 3.68
C ALA A 76 -6.95 -5.70 5.20
N VAL A 77 -7.03 -4.46 5.72
CA VAL A 77 -6.98 -4.19 7.16
C VAL A 77 -8.19 -4.77 7.89
N ASN A 78 -9.39 -4.58 7.36
CA ASN A 78 -10.63 -5.14 7.92
C ASN A 78 -10.65 -6.68 7.85
N ASN A 79 -9.84 -7.30 6.98
CA ASN A 79 -9.62 -8.76 6.94
C ASN A 79 -8.45 -9.22 7.83
N GLY A 80 -7.92 -8.34 8.68
CA GLY A 80 -6.95 -8.69 9.71
C GLY A 80 -5.50 -8.37 9.40
N CYS A 81 -5.19 -7.61 8.33
CA CYS A 81 -3.83 -7.11 8.11
C CYS A 81 -3.50 -5.96 9.07
N PRO A 82 -2.49 -6.07 9.95
CA PRO A 82 -1.95 -4.91 10.65
C PRO A 82 -1.38 -3.90 9.66
N LEU A 83 -1.70 -2.63 9.81
CA LEU A 83 -1.20 -1.55 8.96
C LEU A 83 -0.33 -0.57 9.76
N ARG A 84 0.86 -0.29 9.24
CA ARG A 84 1.83 0.66 9.79
C ARG A 84 2.16 1.70 8.73
N ILE A 85 1.66 2.93 8.91
CA ILE A 85 1.84 4.01 7.94
C ILE A 85 2.85 5.04 8.43
N VAL A 86 3.85 5.37 7.61
CA VAL A 86 4.76 6.48 7.88
C VAL A 86 4.65 7.48 6.72
N THR A 87 4.27 8.71 7.04
CA THR A 87 4.05 9.77 6.04
C THR A 87 4.43 11.16 6.56
N ARG A 88 4.40 12.22 5.74
CA ARG A 88 4.61 13.60 6.21
C ARG A 88 3.32 14.22 6.75
N PRO A 89 3.39 15.23 7.63
CA PRO A 89 2.21 15.90 8.19
C PRO A 89 1.58 16.95 7.25
N ASP A 90 1.64 16.72 5.94
CA ASP A 90 1.04 17.58 4.94
C ASP A 90 -0.48 17.32 4.79
N ASN A 91 -1.19 18.22 4.11
CA ASN A 91 -2.65 18.15 4.01
C ASN A 91 -3.15 16.92 3.25
N ILE A 92 -2.48 16.51 2.16
CA ILE A 92 -2.96 15.37 1.36
C ILE A 92 -2.82 14.06 2.14
N SER A 93 -1.70 13.91 2.86
CA SER A 93 -1.45 12.77 3.72
C SER A 93 -2.40 12.72 4.92
N LYS A 94 -2.69 13.86 5.55
CA LYS A 94 -3.70 13.94 6.63
C LYS A 94 -5.07 13.50 6.16
N VAL A 95 -5.53 14.02 5.02
CA VAL A 95 -6.81 13.63 4.42
C VAL A 95 -6.83 12.13 4.05
N PHE A 96 -5.71 11.59 3.56
CA PHE A 96 -5.59 10.15 3.31
C PHE A 96 -5.78 9.34 4.60
N ILE A 97 -5.09 9.69 5.69
CA ILE A 97 -5.21 9.01 6.99
C ILE A 97 -6.63 9.10 7.55
N GLU A 98 -7.26 10.28 7.51
CA GLU A 98 -8.63 10.48 7.99
C GLU A 98 -9.64 9.61 7.21
N ARG A 99 -9.52 9.58 5.88
CA ARG A 99 -10.36 8.74 5.03
C ARG A 99 -10.13 7.26 5.24
N MET A 100 -8.89 6.84 5.50
CA MET A 100 -8.59 5.46 5.86
C MET A 100 -9.32 5.09 7.16
N ARG A 101 -9.13 5.87 8.23
CA ARG A 101 -9.76 5.60 9.54
C ARG A 101 -11.28 5.52 9.46
N ALA A 102 -11.91 6.37 8.65
CA ALA A 102 -13.36 6.36 8.46
C ALA A 102 -13.90 5.09 7.76
N ARG A 103 -13.02 4.26 7.16
CA ARG A 103 -13.37 3.01 6.46
C ARG A 103 -13.07 1.75 7.27
N LEU A 104 -12.35 1.89 8.38
CA LEU A 104 -11.89 0.76 9.16
C LEU A 104 -12.92 0.34 10.20
N SER A 105 -12.98 -0.96 10.50
CA SER A 105 -13.78 -1.49 11.59
C SER A 105 -13.24 -1.00 12.96
N PRO A 106 -14.07 -0.96 14.01
CA PRO A 106 -13.62 -0.47 15.34
C PRO A 106 -12.44 -1.25 15.94
N ASP A 107 -12.27 -2.52 15.56
CA ASP A 107 -11.23 -3.46 15.99
C ASP A 107 -10.01 -3.49 15.05
N HIS A 108 -9.87 -2.52 14.15
CA HIS A 108 -8.75 -2.47 13.22
C HIS A 108 -7.39 -2.38 13.93
N ASP A 109 -6.35 -3.01 13.36
CA ASP A 109 -4.95 -2.75 13.76
C ASP A 109 -4.28 -1.82 12.74
N MET A 110 -4.53 -0.52 12.87
CA MET A 110 -3.85 0.52 12.08
C MET A 110 -3.15 1.50 13.01
N GLN A 111 -1.85 1.68 12.80
CA GLN A 111 -1.07 2.75 13.40
C GLN A 111 -0.44 3.62 12.32
N TYR A 112 -0.28 4.92 12.60
CA TYR A 112 0.40 5.83 11.69
C TYR A 112 1.31 6.82 12.45
N LYS A 113 2.36 7.29 11.77
CA LYS A 113 3.29 8.28 12.31
C LYS A 113 3.60 9.33 11.25
N TYR A 114 3.66 10.59 11.70
CA TYR A 114 4.18 11.67 10.88
C TYR A 114 5.68 11.83 11.05
N HIS A 115 6.40 12.02 9.95
CA HIS A 115 7.85 12.20 9.92
C HIS A 115 8.24 13.26 8.88
N ASP A 116 8.73 14.42 9.31
CA ASP A 116 9.00 15.56 8.43
C ASP A 116 10.05 15.25 7.35
N ASN A 117 11.16 14.63 7.75
CA ASN A 117 12.27 14.28 6.85
C ASN A 117 12.12 12.87 6.26
N LEU A 118 10.92 12.56 5.76
CA LEU A 118 10.66 11.26 5.13
C LEU A 118 10.98 11.31 3.64
N HIS A 119 11.85 10.43 3.15
CA HIS A 119 12.17 10.27 1.73
C HIS A 119 11.95 8.83 1.21
N ALA A 120 11.94 7.85 2.11
CA ALA A 120 11.71 6.44 1.80
C ALA A 120 10.30 6.23 1.23
N LYS A 121 10.17 5.30 0.28
CA LYS A 121 8.92 4.96 -0.39
C LYS A 121 8.83 3.46 -0.60
N GLY A 122 7.77 2.85 -0.11
CA GLY A 122 7.51 1.45 -0.38
C GLY A 122 6.37 0.85 0.43
N MET A 123 5.93 -0.31 -0.04
CA MET A 123 4.98 -1.18 0.63
C MET A 123 5.67 -2.52 0.88
N LEU A 124 5.86 -2.83 2.15
CA LEU A 124 6.67 -3.96 2.63
C LEU A 124 5.82 -4.87 3.51
N THR A 125 5.95 -6.18 3.28
CA THR A 125 5.37 -7.23 4.13
C THR A 125 6.43 -8.30 4.40
N ALA A 126 6.06 -9.39 5.07
CA ALA A 126 6.97 -10.52 5.28
C ALA A 126 7.28 -11.29 3.98
N ASN A 127 6.45 -11.16 2.95
CA ASN A 127 6.54 -11.92 1.70
C ASN A 127 6.89 -11.11 0.46
N PHE A 128 6.63 -9.79 0.44
CA PHE A 128 7.06 -8.96 -0.67
C PHE A 128 7.51 -7.56 -0.24
N PHE A 129 8.26 -6.91 -1.13
CA PHE A 129 8.57 -5.50 -1.04
C PHE A 129 8.40 -4.82 -2.39
N LEU A 130 7.50 -3.84 -2.45
CA LEU A 130 7.36 -2.91 -3.56
C LEU A 130 8.04 -1.59 -3.18
N LYS A 131 9.20 -1.30 -3.77
CA LYS A 131 9.98 -0.08 -3.49
C LYS A 131 10.31 0.70 -4.75
N GLY A 132 10.57 1.99 -4.62
CA GLY A 132 11.03 2.79 -5.74
C GLY A 132 10.89 4.29 -5.54
N SER A 133 10.81 5.04 -6.64
CA SER A 133 10.68 6.49 -6.61
C SER A 133 9.24 6.97 -6.39
N MET A 134 8.25 6.09 -6.63
CA MET A 134 6.83 6.40 -6.60
C MET A 134 6.34 6.76 -5.20
N ASN A 135 5.75 7.94 -5.06
CA ASN A 135 4.88 8.23 -3.92
C ASN A 135 3.54 7.53 -4.12
N TYR A 136 2.92 7.05 -3.05
CA TYR A 136 1.57 6.47 -3.09
C TYR A 136 0.50 7.56 -3.25
N THR A 137 0.55 8.28 -4.38
CA THR A 137 -0.35 9.35 -4.77
C THR A 137 -0.92 9.07 -6.15
N TRP A 138 -2.01 9.75 -6.48
CA TRP A 138 -2.57 9.71 -7.84
C TRP A 138 -1.55 10.06 -8.92
N SER A 139 -0.74 11.09 -8.72
CA SER A 139 0.30 11.49 -9.68
C SER A 139 1.42 10.46 -9.78
N GLY A 140 1.86 9.88 -8.66
CA GLY A 140 2.86 8.81 -8.65
C GLY A 140 2.39 7.57 -9.42
N ALA A 141 1.11 7.20 -9.26
CA ALA A 141 0.55 6.02 -9.91
C ALA A 141 0.14 6.24 -11.38
N ASN A 142 -0.21 7.47 -11.79
CA ASN A 142 -0.86 7.73 -13.09
C ASN A 142 -0.19 8.78 -13.99
N LEU A 143 0.76 9.57 -13.50
CA LEU A 143 1.37 10.66 -14.29
C LEU A 143 2.90 10.63 -14.32
N ASN A 144 3.53 10.38 -13.18
CA ASN A 144 4.96 10.51 -13.05
C ASN A 144 5.71 9.34 -13.70
N ASP A 145 6.89 9.63 -14.23
CA ASP A 145 7.84 8.61 -14.64
C ASP A 145 8.53 8.03 -13.40
N GLU A 146 7.99 6.92 -12.90
CA GLU A 146 8.51 6.26 -11.72
C GLU A 146 9.24 4.96 -12.05
N HIS A 147 10.24 4.63 -11.24
CA HIS A 147 10.87 3.31 -11.27
C HIS A 147 10.53 2.54 -9.99
N LEU A 148 9.97 1.35 -10.15
CA LEU A 148 9.59 0.45 -9.08
C LEU A 148 10.30 -0.90 -9.21
N LEU A 149 10.74 -1.44 -8.08
CA LEU A 149 11.17 -2.81 -7.92
C LEU A 149 10.18 -3.54 -7.02
N PHE A 150 9.55 -4.58 -7.56
CA PHE A 150 8.85 -5.59 -6.78
C PHE A 150 9.79 -6.75 -6.51
N THR A 151 10.00 -7.14 -5.25
CA THR A 151 10.90 -8.24 -4.88
C THR A 151 10.27 -9.16 -3.85
N ILE A 152 10.56 -10.46 -3.97
CA ILE A 152 10.24 -11.49 -2.97
C ILE A 152 11.52 -12.08 -2.34
N ASN A 153 12.67 -11.42 -2.57
CA ASN A 153 13.94 -11.83 -1.98
C ASN A 153 13.89 -11.64 -0.46
N LYS A 154 13.97 -12.75 0.28
CA LYS A 154 13.85 -12.78 1.74
C LYS A 154 14.95 -12.00 2.47
N ALA A 155 16.18 -11.99 1.97
CA ALA A 155 17.24 -11.18 2.56
C ALA A 155 16.92 -9.68 2.42
N ALA A 156 16.55 -9.24 1.21
CA ALA A 156 16.19 -7.85 0.96
C ALA A 156 14.95 -7.39 1.76
N ILE A 157 13.98 -8.30 1.98
CA ILE A 157 12.81 -8.04 2.82
C ILE A 157 13.21 -7.93 4.29
N SER A 158 14.02 -8.87 4.79
CA SER A 158 14.49 -8.87 6.18
C SER A 158 15.29 -7.60 6.50
N ASP A 159 16.20 -7.19 5.62
CA ASP A 159 16.98 -5.97 5.78
C ASP A 159 16.05 -4.74 5.85
N ALA A 160 15.06 -4.66 4.96
CA ALA A 160 14.10 -3.57 4.93
C ALA A 160 13.19 -3.56 6.18
N LEU A 161 12.79 -4.72 6.69
CA LEU A 161 12.00 -4.82 7.93
C LEU A 161 12.81 -4.33 9.13
N ILE A 162 14.09 -4.70 9.23
CA ILE A 162 14.99 -4.20 10.29
C ILE A 162 15.13 -2.68 10.17
N GLU A 163 15.36 -2.16 8.97
CA GLU A 163 15.47 -0.71 8.74
C GLU A 163 14.18 0.03 9.12
N PHE A 164 13.02 -0.46 8.67
CA PHE A 164 11.73 0.21 8.90
C PHE A 164 11.35 0.15 10.39
N SER A 165 11.50 -1.02 11.01
CA SER A 165 11.21 -1.19 12.45
C SER A 165 12.14 -0.35 13.33
N GLY A 166 13.43 -0.26 13.00
CA GLY A 166 14.41 0.54 13.74
C GLY A 166 14.22 2.05 13.58
N ASN A 167 13.91 2.52 12.37
CA ASN A 167 13.74 3.96 12.09
C ASN A 167 12.34 4.48 12.43
N TYR A 168 11.33 3.61 12.37
CA TYR A 168 9.92 3.98 12.48
C TYR A 168 9.19 3.10 13.49
N ALA A 169 9.78 2.93 14.67
CA ALA A 169 9.18 2.16 15.75
C ALA A 169 7.73 2.63 16.03
N PHE A 170 6.83 1.67 16.01
CA PHE A 170 5.45 1.76 16.44
C PHE A 170 5.37 1.12 17.82
N GLY A 171 4.73 1.79 18.77
CA GLY A 171 4.57 1.22 20.11
C GLY A 171 3.63 0.02 20.09
N ASP A 172 3.73 -0.83 21.12
CA ASP A 172 2.63 -1.74 21.43
C ASP A 172 1.39 -0.87 21.69
N THR A 173 0.32 -1.12 20.95
CA THR A 173 -0.99 -0.53 21.19
C THR A 173 -1.44 -0.95 22.58
N ASN A 174 -1.17 -0.10 23.56
CA ASN A 174 -1.88 -0.10 24.83
C ASN A 174 -3.00 0.93 24.68
N ASP A 175 -4.22 0.41 24.51
CA ASP A 175 -5.55 1.02 24.66
C ASP A 175 -5.64 2.54 24.86
#